data_AF-A0A7H4PKN6-F1
#
_entry.id   AF-A0A7H4PKN6-F1
#
_cell.length_a   1.000
_cell.length_b   1.000
_cell.length_c   1.000
_cell.angle_alpha   90.00
_cell.angle_beta   90.00
_cell.angle_gamma   90.00
#
_symmetry.space_group_name_H-M   'P 1'
#
loop_
_entity.id
_entity.type
_entity.pdbx_description
1 polymer ?
#
loop_
_entity_poly.entity_id
_entity_poly.type
_entity_poly.pdbx_seq_one_letter_code
_entity_poly.pdbx_strand_id
1 'polypeptide(L)' 'MKRVTTVCPYCASGCKMQLTVEEGKITRADAAMGKNNQGTLCLKGYYGWDFMTTRRSSRRA' A
#
# COMPACT_ATOMS: atom_id res chain seq x y z
N MET A 1 9.40 7.20 12.42
CA MET A 1 9.35 6.42 11.17
C MET A 1 9.17 4.94 11.49
N LYS A 2 8.05 4.34 11.10
CA LYS A 2 7.74 2.91 11.30
C LYS A 2 7.54 2.25 9.94
N ARG A 3 8.16 1.09 9.71
CA ARG A 3 7.93 0.28 8.52
C ARG A 3 6.99 -0.88 8.84
N VAL A 4 5.97 -1.09 8.02
CA VAL A 4 4.97 -2.14 8.19
C VAL A 4 4.85 -2.92 6.90
N THR A 5 5.12 -4.22 6.95
CA THR A 5 4.87 -5.11 5.81
C THR A 5 3.43 -5.59 5.86
N THR A 6 2.69 -5.41 4.77
CA THR A 6 1.28 -5.79 4.66
C THR A 6 0.96 -6.33 3.26
N VAL A 7 -0.28 -6.74 3.06
CA VAL A 7 -0.83 -7.15 1.77
C VAL A 7 -1.56 -5.97 1.11
N CYS A 8 -1.32 -5.78 -0.18
CA CYS A 8 -1.97 -4.78 -1.01
C CYS A 8 -3.50 -5.02 -1.07
N PRO A 9 -4.35 -4.02 -0.73
CA PRO A 9 -5.80 -4.21 -0.67
C PRO A 9 -6.52 -3.93 -2.01
N TYR A 10 -5.81 -3.57 -3.09
CA TYR A 10 -6.45 -3.08 -4.33
C TYR A 10 -7.05 -4.15 -5.22
N CYS A 11 -6.49 -5.36 -5.23
CA CYS A 11 -6.99 -6.47 -6.03
C CYS A 11 -6.71 -7.79 -5.33
N ALA A 12 -7.35 -8.86 -5.81
CA ALA A 12 -7.22 -10.21 -5.24
C ALA A 12 -5.84 -10.85 -5.45
N SER A 13 -4.91 -10.20 -6.17
CA SER A 13 -3.58 -10.74 -6.41
C SER A 13 -2.75 -10.91 -5.14
N GLY A 14 -3.06 -10.18 -4.06
CA GLY A 14 -2.42 -10.39 -2.76
C GLY A 14 -0.93 -10.03 -2.71
N CYS A 15 -0.51 -8.98 -3.42
CA CYS A 15 0.89 -8.56 -3.46
C CYS A 15 1.39 -8.11 -2.07
N LYS A 16 2.63 -8.48 -1.70
CA LYS A 16 3.26 -7.97 -0.47
C LYS A 16 3.86 -6.59 -0.69
N MET A 17 3.63 -5.68 0.24
CA MET A 17 4.16 -4.32 0.20
C MET A 17 4.67 -3.89 1.57
N GLN A 18 5.64 -2.97 1.58
CA GLN A 18 6.16 -2.32 2.77
C GLN A 18 5.69 -0.86 2.79
N LEU A 19 4.94 -0.50 3.82
CA LEU A 19 4.49 0.86 4.05
C LEU A 19 5.43 1.56 5.03
N THR A 20 5.81 2.79 4.70
CA THR A 20 6.47 3.69 5.65
C THR A 20 5.41 4.61 6.26
N VAL A 21 5.34 4.60 7.59
CA VAL A 21 4.38 5.36 8.39
C VAL A 21 5.12 6.35 9.27
N GLU A 22 4.76 7.62 9.15
CA GLU A 22 5.31 8.74 9.90
C GLU A 22 4.15 9.54 10.49
N GLU A 23 4.22 9.82 11.79
CA GLU A 23 3.17 10.58 12.51
C GLU A 23 1.75 10.03 12.30
N GLY A 24 1.62 8.70 12.16
CA GLY A 24 0.35 8.02 11.92
C GLY A 24 -0.18 8.10 10.49
N LYS A 25 0.55 8.73 9.56
CA LYS A 25 0.21 8.79 8.13
C LYS A 25 1.15 7.92 7.31
N ILE A 26 0.62 7.31 6.26
CA ILE A 26 1.45 6.61 5.26
C ILE A 26 2.14 7.68 4.42
N THR A 27 3.45 7.58 4.25
CA THR A 27 4.24 8.52 3.42
C THR A 27 4.81 7.87 2.17
N ARG A 28 4.96 6.54 2.19
CA ARG A 28 5.51 5.78 1.06
C ARG A 28 5.05 4.33 1.08
N ALA A 29 4.91 3.76 -0.11
CA ALA A 29 4.75 2.33 -0.33
C ALA A 29 5.90 1.80 -1.22
N ASP A 30 6.51 0.71 -0.77
CA ASP A 30 7.54 -0.02 -1.49
C ASP A 30 7.10 -1.46 -1.72
N ALA A 31 7.64 -2.08 -2.77
CA ALA A 31 7.41 -3.49 -3.02
C ALA A 31 8.16 -4.33 -2.00
N ALA A 32 7.45 -5.24 -1.34
CA ALA A 32 8.08 -6.27 -0.52
C ALA A 32 8.14 -7.58 -1.31
N MET A 33 9.09 -8.42 -0.97
CA MET A 33 9.29 -9.69 -1.64
C MET A 33 8.16 -10.67 -1.25
N GLY A 34 7.17 -10.85 -2.12
CA GLY A 34 6.11 -11.86 -2.01
C GLY A 34 6.01 -12.79 -3.22
N LYS A 35 5.45 -13.99 -3.00
CA LYS A 35 5.25 -15.02 -4.04
C LYS A 35 4.52 -14.48 -5.27
N ASN A 36 3.56 -13.58 -5.05
CA ASN A 36 2.65 -13.08 -6.07
C ASN A 36 3.20 -11.88 -6.85
N ASN A 37 4.21 -11.18 -6.31
CA ASN A 37 4.64 -9.90 -6.84
C ASN A 37 6.15 -9.77 -7.06
N GLN A 38 6.96 -10.74 -6.62
CA GLN A 38 8.38 -10.85 -6.95
C GLN A 38 9.20 -9.57 -6.70
N GLY A 39 8.82 -8.78 -5.69
CA GLY A 39 9.49 -7.52 -5.36
C GLY A 39 9.09 -6.35 -6.26
N THR A 40 7.97 -6.44 -6.98
CA THR A 40 7.40 -5.36 -7.79
C THR A 40 5.95 -5.07 -7.38
N LEU A 41 5.44 -3.88 -7.66
CA LEU A 41 4.03 -3.52 -7.50
C LEU A 41 3.49 -2.88 -8.79
N CYS A 42 2.17 -2.90 -8.98
CA CYS A 42 1.55 -2.10 -10.04
C CYS A 42 1.36 -0.64 -9.61
N LEU A 43 0.86 0.20 -10.50
CA LEU A 43 0.53 1.61 -10.23
C LEU A 43 -0.33 1.77 -8.95
N LYS A 44 -1.34 0.92 -8.77
CA LYS A 44 -2.24 0.98 -7.59
C LYS A 44 -1.49 0.63 -6.30
N GLY A 45 -0.55 -0.32 -6.34
CA GLY A 45 0.23 -0.70 -5.18
C GLY A 45 1.20 0.39 -4.73
N TYR A 46 1.85 1.09 -5.66
CA TYR A 46 2.82 2.15 -5.33
C TYR A 46 2.16 3.45 -4.87
N TYR A 47 1.02 3.83 -5.46
CA TYR A 47 0.43 5.16 -5.25
C TYR A 47 -0.97 5.16 -4.68
N GLY A 48 -1.61 4.00 -4.59
CA GLY A 48 -3.00 3.94 -4.14
C GLY A 48 -3.17 4.39 -2.68
N TRP A 49 -2.14 4.28 -1.85
CA TRP A 49 -2.23 4.54 -0.41
C TRP A 49 -2.69 5.96 -0.06
N ASP A 50 -2.47 6.93 -0.95
CA ASP A 50 -2.93 8.31 -0.79
C ASP A 50 -4.46 8.46 -0.86
N PHE A 51 -5.14 7.50 -1.51
CA PHE A 51 -6.60 7.45 -1.46
C PHE A 51 -7.11 7.12 -0.05
N MET A 52 -6.36 6.36 0.77
CA MET A 52 -6.80 6.02 2.12
C MET A 52 -6.68 7.18 3.12
N THR A 53 -5.74 8.10 2.88
CA THR A 53 -5.50 9.28 3.74
C THR A 53 -6.47 10.42 3.46
N THR A 54 -7.11 10.44 2.29
CA THR A 54 -8.03 11.50 1.89
C THR A 54 -9.46 11.23 2.40
N ARG A 55 -10.03 12.17 3.17
CA ARG A 55 -11.40 12.14 3.77
C ARG A 55 -12.57 11.80 2.82
N ARG A 56 -12.33 11.80 1.51
CA ARG A 56 -13.35 11.58 0.45
C ARG A 56 -13.46 10.13 -0.01
N SER A 57 -12.52 9.25 0.38
CA SER A 57 -12.46 7.86 -0.09
C SER A 57 -13.47 6.92 0.56
N SER A 58 -13.95 7.21 1.78
CA SER A 58 -14.96 6.40 2.47
C SER A 58 -16.37 6.47 1.88
N ARG A 59 -16.59 7.27 0.82
CA ARG A 59 -17.91 7.51 0.21
C ARG A 59 -18.11 6.87 -1.18
N ARG A 60 -17.12 6.11 -1.69
CA ARG A 60 -17.19 5.47 -3.02
C ARG A 60 -16.75 4.00 -3.00
N ALA A 61 -16.95 3.31 -1.89
CA ALA A 61 -16.90 1.85 -1.85
C ALA A 61 -18.29 1.30 -2.20
#